data_AF-A0A016V2M6-F1
#
_entry.id   AF-A0A016V2M6-F1
#
_cell.length_a   1.000
_cell.length_b   1.000
_cell.length_c   1.000
_cell.angle_alpha   90.00
_cell.angle_beta   90.00
_cell.angle_gamma   90.00
#
_symmetry.space_group_name_H-M   'P 1'
#
loop_
_entity.id
_entity.type
_entity.pdbx_description
1 polymer ?
#
loop_
_entity_poly.entity_id
_entity_poly.type
_entity_poly.pdbx_seq_one_letter_code
_entity_poly.pdbx_strand_id
1 'polypeptide(L)'
;MRLIVVLAITLYSHSYAGTGECEGGIVTVSYLTTRINGRGCTKIKGGLYFLQSDWANKQHLLMGFKKVKNITGPLHFAATKGLGHVKCFSNVQEIHPNGAAIVLLNNEGLLSLDLPSLRKLTYSGHTKAVIIHNNEGFDLDGFLDNMRKKGMKDKEFLSTSRRGFMNSIWAVLFLLPIFLALLCLLGLAAYKTAEEVGEWIKLLMKEKEAQRYRPPESQSV
;
A
#
# COMPACT_ATOMS: atom_id res chain seq x y z
N MET A 1 45.73 -9.85 -61.78
CA MET A 1 44.42 -9.21 -61.56
C MET A 1 43.56 -10.20 -60.77
N ARG A 2 43.50 -10.06 -59.43
CA ARG A 2 42.80 -11.00 -58.55
C ARG A 2 41.47 -10.38 -58.13
N LEU A 3 40.39 -11.03 -58.53
CA LEU A 3 39.01 -10.65 -58.28
C LEU A 3 38.70 -10.85 -56.79
N ILE A 4 38.53 -9.77 -56.03
CA ILE A 4 38.02 -9.81 -54.66
C ILE A 4 36.51 -9.92 -54.78
N VAL A 5 35.98 -11.12 -54.51
CA VAL A 5 34.56 -11.33 -54.25
C VAL A 5 34.27 -10.73 -52.87
N VAL A 6 33.84 -9.47 -52.86
CA VAL A 6 33.28 -8.84 -51.66
C VAL A 6 31.93 -9.49 -51.42
N LEU A 7 31.92 -10.45 -50.50
CA LEU A 7 30.71 -11.05 -49.93
C LEU A 7 29.96 -9.94 -49.19
N ALA A 8 29.01 -9.30 -49.86
CA ALA A 8 28.06 -8.39 -49.24
C ALA A 8 27.14 -9.22 -48.33
N ILE A 9 27.57 -9.40 -47.07
CA ILE A 9 26.68 -9.76 -45.97
C ILE A 9 25.77 -8.56 -45.77
N THR A 10 24.72 -8.53 -46.58
CA THR A 10 23.58 -7.66 -46.38
C THR A 10 22.93 -8.20 -45.11
N LEU A 11 23.24 -7.58 -43.97
CA LEU A 11 22.51 -7.73 -42.73
C LEU A 11 21.04 -7.40 -43.05
N TYR A 12 20.29 -8.45 -43.36
CA TYR A 12 18.85 -8.45 -43.44
C TYR A 12 18.35 -8.06 -42.05
N SER A 13 18.28 -6.76 -41.81
CA SER A 13 17.43 -6.17 -40.80
C SER A 13 16.02 -6.46 -41.30
N HIS A 14 15.52 -7.65 -40.99
CA HIS A 14 14.11 -7.97 -41.11
C HIS A 14 13.38 -6.95 -40.23
N SER A 15 13.02 -5.83 -40.83
CA SER A 15 11.96 -4.95 -40.38
C SER A 15 10.69 -5.77 -40.58
N TYR A 16 10.48 -6.74 -39.67
CA TYR A 16 9.15 -7.24 -39.44
C TYR A 16 8.34 -6.00 -39.09
N ALA A 17 7.42 -5.63 -39.97
CA ALA A 17 6.23 -4.88 -39.64
C ALA A 17 5.40 -5.74 -38.67
N GLY A 18 6.00 -6.08 -37.53
CA GLY A 18 5.35 -6.73 -36.42
C GLY A 18 4.34 -5.72 -35.93
N THR A 19 3.08 -6.13 -35.89
CA THR A 19 2.04 -5.54 -35.04
C THR A 19 2.72 -5.01 -33.79
N GLY A 20 2.62 -3.71 -33.51
CA GLY A 20 3.38 -3.01 -32.47
C GLY A 20 3.04 -3.47 -31.05
N GLU A 21 3.17 -4.77 -30.79
CA GLU A 21 2.79 -5.55 -29.64
C GLU A 21 4.06 -6.24 -29.13
N CYS A 22 4.29 -6.13 -27.83
CA CYS A 22 5.46 -6.71 -27.17
C CYS A 22 4.99 -7.48 -25.93
N GLU A 23 5.67 -8.58 -25.61
CA GLU A 23 5.35 -9.36 -24.42
C GLU A 23 5.78 -8.61 -23.15
N GLY A 24 4.95 -8.68 -22.12
CA GLY A 24 5.23 -8.20 -20.78
C GLY A 24 6.24 -9.11 -20.06
N GLY A 25 6.60 -8.74 -18.84
CA GLY A 25 7.54 -9.49 -18.01
C GLY A 25 8.28 -8.62 -17.00
N ILE A 26 9.35 -9.19 -16.45
CA ILE A 26 10.23 -8.48 -15.52
C ILE A 26 11.05 -7.47 -16.30
N VAL A 27 10.92 -6.19 -15.92
CA VAL A 27 11.61 -5.10 -16.58
C VAL A 27 13.04 -5.04 -16.05
N THR A 28 13.97 -5.51 -16.86
CA THR A 28 15.42 -5.40 -16.66
C THR A 28 16.02 -4.57 -17.79
N VAL A 29 17.30 -4.18 -17.68
CA VAL A 29 18.02 -3.54 -18.78
C VAL A 29 18.00 -4.41 -20.04
N SER A 30 18.19 -5.72 -19.90
CA SER A 30 18.12 -6.68 -21.01
C SER A 30 16.73 -6.75 -21.64
N TYR A 31 15.67 -6.75 -20.83
CA TYR A 31 14.30 -6.70 -21.33
C TYR A 31 14.06 -5.42 -22.15
N LEU A 32 14.51 -4.27 -21.66
CA LEU A 32 14.33 -3.00 -22.36
C LEU A 32 15.06 -2.99 -23.71
N THR A 33 16.32 -3.41 -23.75
CA THR A 33 17.11 -3.41 -24.98
C THR A 33 16.61 -4.43 -26.00
N THR A 34 16.17 -5.61 -25.54
CA THR A 34 15.79 -6.70 -26.46
C THR A 34 14.33 -6.65 -26.87
N ARG A 35 13.41 -6.16 -26.03
CA ARG A 35 11.95 -6.25 -26.24
C ARG A 35 11.26 -4.91 -26.46
N ILE A 36 11.80 -3.80 -25.96
CA ILE A 36 11.10 -2.50 -25.97
C ILE A 36 11.78 -1.50 -26.91
N ASN A 37 13.05 -1.23 -26.67
CA ASN A 37 13.81 -0.23 -27.40
C ASN A 37 14.02 -0.68 -28.85
N GLY A 38 13.78 0.21 -29.81
CA GLY A 38 13.91 -0.08 -31.23
C GLY A 38 12.75 -0.85 -31.87
N ARG A 39 11.86 -1.48 -31.09
CA ARG A 39 10.73 -2.28 -31.63
C ARG A 39 9.44 -1.50 -31.89
N GLY A 40 9.33 -0.27 -31.39
CA GLY A 40 8.13 0.55 -31.60
C GLY A 40 6.88 0.01 -30.90
N CYS A 41 7.03 -0.65 -29.76
CA CYS A 41 5.92 -1.23 -28.99
C CYS A 41 4.86 -0.16 -28.64
N THR A 42 3.62 -0.41 -29.08
CA THR A 42 2.42 0.37 -28.74
C THR A 42 1.49 -0.37 -27.78
N LYS A 43 1.61 -1.70 -27.70
CA LYS A 43 0.83 -2.54 -26.80
C LYS A 43 1.74 -3.54 -26.08
N ILE A 44 1.50 -3.75 -24.81
CA ILE A 44 2.17 -4.78 -23.99
C ILE A 44 1.17 -5.88 -23.66
N LYS A 45 1.50 -7.12 -24.03
CA LYS A 45 0.74 -8.32 -23.67
C LYS A 45 1.21 -8.85 -22.32
N GLY A 46 0.39 -8.70 -21.30
CA GLY A 46 0.71 -9.07 -19.93
C GLY A 46 1.21 -7.90 -19.09
N GLY A 47 1.73 -8.22 -17.90
CA GLY A 47 2.14 -7.22 -16.92
C GLY A 47 3.59 -6.76 -17.09
N LEU A 48 3.90 -5.61 -16.53
CA LEU A 48 5.27 -5.09 -16.41
C LEU A 48 5.65 -5.09 -14.93
N TYR A 49 6.75 -5.79 -14.60
CA TYR A 49 7.18 -6.01 -13.23
C TYR A 49 8.56 -5.41 -12.99
N PHE A 50 8.62 -4.31 -12.27
CA PHE A 50 9.85 -3.67 -11.82
C PHE A 50 10.15 -4.17 -10.41
N LEU A 51 11.00 -5.18 -10.29
CA LEU A 51 11.24 -5.89 -9.03
C LEU A 51 12.70 -5.74 -8.58
N GLN A 52 12.92 -5.41 -7.31
CA GLN A 52 14.24 -5.46 -6.64
C GLN A 52 15.39 -4.87 -7.47
N SER A 53 15.13 -3.75 -8.13
CA SER A 53 16.03 -3.17 -9.13
C SER A 53 16.42 -1.74 -8.76
N ASP A 54 17.71 -1.46 -8.87
CA ASP A 54 18.23 -0.09 -8.77
C ASP A 54 18.24 0.57 -10.16
N TRP A 55 17.41 1.60 -10.27
CA TRP A 55 17.19 2.42 -11.46
C TRP A 55 17.92 3.76 -11.41
N ALA A 56 18.71 4.02 -10.36
CA ALA A 56 19.60 5.18 -10.33
C ALA A 56 20.44 5.21 -11.61
N ASN A 57 20.42 6.34 -12.31
CA ASN A 57 21.10 6.59 -13.60
C ASN A 57 20.61 5.76 -14.81
N LYS A 58 19.62 4.87 -14.66
CA LYS A 58 19.09 4.01 -15.74
C LYS A 58 17.72 4.44 -16.25
N GLN A 59 17.15 5.49 -15.68
CA GLN A 59 15.81 6.00 -16.02
C GLN A 59 15.65 6.34 -17.51
N HIS A 60 16.72 6.80 -18.18
CA HIS A 60 16.71 7.11 -19.61
C HIS A 60 16.33 5.91 -20.48
N LEU A 61 16.63 4.67 -20.04
CA LEU A 61 16.29 3.45 -20.76
C LEU A 61 14.77 3.18 -20.77
N LEU A 62 14.03 3.74 -19.82
CA LEU A 62 12.58 3.58 -19.72
C LEU A 62 11.84 4.37 -20.79
N MET A 63 12.49 5.32 -21.46
CA MET A 63 11.87 6.15 -22.52
C MET A 63 11.30 5.33 -23.68
N GLY A 64 11.75 4.08 -23.86
CA GLY A 64 11.14 3.16 -24.83
C GLY A 64 9.65 2.92 -24.60
N PHE A 65 9.17 2.98 -23.35
CA PHE A 65 7.75 2.83 -23.03
C PHE A 65 6.90 4.01 -23.46
N LYS A 66 7.49 5.15 -23.86
CA LYS A 66 6.74 6.35 -24.29
C LYS A 66 5.81 6.09 -25.47
N LYS A 67 6.06 5.05 -26.27
CA LYS A 67 5.19 4.67 -27.40
C LYS A 67 4.02 3.76 -26.99
N VAL A 68 4.08 3.17 -25.80
CA VAL A 68 3.07 2.24 -25.29
C VAL A 68 1.79 3.01 -24.96
N LYS A 69 0.68 2.50 -25.48
CA LYS A 69 -0.68 2.98 -25.27
C LYS A 69 -1.51 1.99 -24.44
N ASN A 70 -1.33 0.70 -24.65
CA ASN A 70 -2.16 -0.34 -24.03
C ASN A 70 -1.32 -1.37 -23.29
N ILE A 71 -1.73 -1.77 -22.09
CA ILE A 71 -1.08 -2.83 -21.30
C ILE A 71 -2.18 -3.82 -20.87
N THR A 72 -2.05 -5.11 -21.20
CA THR A 72 -3.07 -6.12 -20.85
C THR A 72 -2.78 -6.84 -19.54
N GLY A 73 -2.06 -6.19 -18.63
CA GLY A 73 -1.62 -6.75 -17.36
C GLY A 73 -1.30 -5.65 -16.36
N PRO A 74 -0.89 -6.01 -15.14
CA PRO A 74 -0.57 -5.03 -14.10
C PRO A 74 0.69 -4.24 -14.42
N LEU A 75 0.71 -2.99 -14.00
CA LEU A 75 1.93 -2.20 -13.84
C LEU A 75 2.39 -2.30 -12.38
N HIS A 76 3.42 -3.10 -12.14
CA HIS A 76 3.86 -3.49 -10.79
C HIS A 76 5.28 -2.97 -10.52
N PHE A 77 5.43 -2.14 -9.50
CA PHE A 77 6.70 -1.69 -8.95
C PHE A 77 6.85 -2.20 -7.51
N ALA A 78 7.85 -3.03 -7.24
CA ALA A 78 8.11 -3.56 -5.91
C ALA A 78 9.59 -3.53 -5.55
N ALA A 79 9.90 -3.00 -4.37
CA ALA A 79 11.27 -2.93 -3.84
C ALA A 79 12.29 -2.31 -4.81
N THR A 80 11.86 -1.33 -5.61
CA THR A 80 12.75 -0.60 -6.52
C THR A 80 13.47 0.52 -5.79
N LYS A 81 14.63 0.91 -6.31
CA LYS A 81 15.40 2.07 -5.85
C LYS A 81 15.65 3.08 -6.96
N GLY A 82 15.56 4.37 -6.65
CA GLY A 82 16.02 5.44 -7.54
C GLY A 82 15.24 5.62 -8.84
N LEU A 83 13.95 5.26 -8.88
CA LEU A 83 13.09 5.45 -10.07
C LEU A 83 12.77 6.92 -10.38
N GLY A 84 12.75 7.77 -9.36
CA GLY A 84 12.40 9.19 -9.49
C GLY A 84 10.97 9.41 -9.96
N HIS A 85 10.80 10.31 -10.93
CA HIS A 85 9.52 10.62 -11.54
C HIS A 85 9.31 9.77 -12.81
N VAL A 86 8.39 8.81 -12.75
CA VAL A 86 8.13 7.88 -13.85
C VAL A 86 7.16 8.51 -14.84
N LYS A 87 7.71 9.11 -15.91
CA LYS A 87 6.96 9.77 -17.00
C LYS A 87 6.89 8.95 -18.30
N CYS A 88 7.60 7.83 -18.36
CA CYS A 88 7.68 7.00 -19.56
C CYS A 88 6.34 6.38 -19.98
N PHE A 89 5.38 6.26 -19.07
CA PHE A 89 4.03 5.74 -19.34
C PHE A 89 3.00 6.84 -19.66
N SER A 90 3.46 8.05 -19.97
CA SER A 90 2.59 9.21 -20.20
C SER A 90 1.54 9.05 -21.32
N ASN A 91 1.80 8.16 -22.28
CA ASN A 91 0.91 7.86 -23.40
C ASN A 91 0.03 6.61 -23.19
N VAL A 92 0.14 5.94 -22.03
CA VAL A 92 -0.71 4.79 -21.70
C VAL A 92 -2.14 5.28 -21.53
N GLN A 93 -3.05 4.69 -22.30
CA GLN A 93 -4.48 4.99 -22.37
C GLN A 93 -5.29 3.93 -21.64
N GLU A 94 -4.87 2.67 -21.74
CA GLU A 94 -5.63 1.54 -21.19
C GLU A 94 -4.75 0.52 -20.47
N ILE A 95 -5.21 0.08 -19.29
CA ILE A 95 -4.59 -1.00 -18.52
C ILE A 95 -5.67 -2.04 -18.21
N HIS A 96 -5.45 -3.29 -18.66
CA HIS A 96 -6.40 -4.40 -18.54
C HIS A 96 -5.82 -5.61 -17.83
N PRO A 97 -5.58 -5.55 -16.51
CA PRO A 97 -5.08 -6.66 -15.71
C PRO A 97 -6.15 -7.73 -15.47
N ASN A 98 -5.69 -8.92 -15.11
CA ASN A 98 -6.50 -9.90 -14.39
C ASN A 98 -6.25 -9.75 -12.88
N GLY A 99 -6.78 -8.69 -12.27
CA GLY A 99 -6.54 -8.34 -10.86
C GLY A 99 -6.33 -6.84 -10.66
N ALA A 100 -5.40 -6.47 -9.76
CA ALA A 100 -5.00 -5.08 -9.57
C ALA A 100 -4.27 -4.54 -10.81
N ALA A 101 -4.54 -3.30 -11.20
CA ALA A 101 -3.95 -2.67 -12.38
C ALA A 101 -2.63 -1.98 -12.08
N ILE A 102 -2.54 -1.32 -10.94
CA ILE A 102 -1.34 -0.59 -10.52
C ILE A 102 -0.98 -1.06 -9.12
N VAL A 103 0.26 -1.52 -8.95
CA VAL A 103 0.74 -2.06 -7.68
C VAL A 103 2.09 -1.42 -7.35
N LEU A 104 2.14 -0.64 -6.27
CA LEU A 104 3.33 0.06 -5.79
C LEU A 104 3.66 -0.41 -4.37
N LEU A 105 4.72 -1.19 -4.20
CA LEU A 105 5.06 -1.81 -2.91
C LEU A 105 6.51 -1.52 -2.50
N ASN A 106 6.73 -0.92 -1.33
CA ASN A 106 8.05 -0.82 -0.71
C ASN A 106 9.13 -0.18 -1.61
N ASN A 107 8.77 0.79 -2.46
CA ASN A 107 9.74 1.44 -3.34
C ASN A 107 10.44 2.60 -2.61
N GLU A 108 11.74 2.74 -2.85
CA GLU A 108 12.60 3.77 -2.29
C GLU A 108 13.01 4.75 -3.41
N GLY A 109 12.60 6.01 -3.31
CA GLY A 109 12.89 7.02 -4.33
C GLY A 109 12.05 6.90 -5.61
N LEU A 110 10.92 6.20 -5.58
CA LEU A 110 9.83 6.39 -6.54
C LEU A 110 8.99 7.59 -6.08
N LEU A 111 9.12 8.72 -6.77
CA LEU A 111 8.54 10.00 -6.34
C LEU A 111 7.16 10.26 -6.94
N SER A 112 6.96 9.93 -8.22
CA SER A 112 5.65 10.02 -8.86
C SER A 112 5.51 9.03 -10.01
N LEU A 113 4.26 8.69 -10.33
CA LEU A 113 3.87 7.89 -11.49
C LEU A 113 2.84 8.67 -12.30
N ASP A 114 3.27 9.19 -13.46
CA ASP A 114 2.41 10.01 -14.32
C ASP A 114 1.75 9.18 -15.41
N LEU A 115 0.41 9.13 -15.36
CA LEU A 115 -0.45 8.47 -16.35
C LEU A 115 -1.51 9.44 -16.91
N PRO A 116 -1.13 10.61 -17.46
CA PRO A 116 -2.06 11.65 -17.91
C PRO A 116 -3.01 11.15 -18.99
N SER A 117 -2.56 10.31 -19.92
CA SER A 117 -3.40 9.78 -21.01
C SER A 117 -4.32 8.64 -20.60
N LEU A 118 -4.24 8.13 -19.36
CA LEU A 118 -5.01 6.98 -18.92
C LEU A 118 -6.50 7.32 -18.91
N ARG A 119 -7.30 6.55 -19.62
CA ARG A 119 -8.76 6.70 -19.76
C ARG A 119 -9.52 5.51 -19.22
N LYS A 120 -8.92 4.32 -19.30
CA LYS A 120 -9.57 3.07 -18.92
C LYS A 120 -8.64 2.21 -18.09
N LEU A 121 -9.14 1.79 -16.94
CA LEU A 121 -8.46 0.85 -16.05
C LEU A 121 -9.50 -0.21 -15.71
N THR A 122 -9.32 -1.42 -16.23
CA THR A 122 -10.16 -2.56 -15.82
C THR A 122 -9.48 -3.27 -14.66
N TYR A 123 -10.26 -4.01 -13.89
CA TYR A 123 -9.78 -4.81 -12.77
C TYR A 123 -10.86 -5.83 -12.43
N SER A 124 -10.48 -6.92 -11.75
CA SER A 124 -11.49 -7.88 -11.29
C SER A 124 -12.26 -7.27 -10.12
N GLY A 125 -13.59 -7.36 -10.12
CA GLY A 125 -14.43 -6.75 -9.08
C GLY A 125 -14.16 -7.24 -7.65
N HIS A 126 -13.42 -8.35 -7.50
CA HIS A 126 -12.97 -8.90 -6.22
C HIS A 126 -11.64 -8.32 -5.71
N THR A 127 -10.96 -7.49 -6.50
CA THR A 127 -9.67 -6.90 -6.13
C THR A 127 -9.72 -5.38 -6.16
N LYS A 128 -8.79 -4.75 -5.44
CA LYS A 128 -8.57 -3.31 -5.48
C LYS A 128 -7.84 -2.99 -6.78
N ALA A 129 -8.30 -1.96 -7.48
CA ALA A 129 -7.76 -1.54 -8.76
C ALA A 129 -6.31 -1.02 -8.62
N VAL A 130 -6.03 -0.35 -7.51
CA VAL A 130 -4.75 0.27 -7.22
C VAL A 130 -4.33 -0.09 -5.80
N ILE A 131 -3.13 -0.63 -5.66
CA ILE A 131 -2.55 -1.03 -4.37
C ILE A 131 -1.26 -0.26 -4.16
N ILE A 132 -1.17 0.49 -3.05
CA ILE A 132 -0.02 1.30 -2.70
C ILE A 132 0.35 0.99 -1.24
N HIS A 133 1.56 0.50 -1.02
CA HIS A 133 2.06 0.18 0.31
C HIS A 133 3.48 0.70 0.48
N ASN A 134 3.69 1.53 1.50
CA ASN A 134 5.00 1.92 2.01
C ASN A 134 6.01 2.37 0.92
N ASN A 135 5.62 3.33 0.07
CA ASN A 135 6.53 3.94 -0.91
C ASN A 135 7.04 5.26 -0.36
N GLU A 136 8.29 5.30 0.09
CA GLU A 136 8.85 6.47 0.76
C GLU A 136 9.11 7.61 -0.23
N GLY A 137 8.61 8.81 0.09
CA GLY A 137 8.72 9.99 -0.76
C GLY A 137 7.76 10.04 -1.95
N PHE A 138 6.91 9.03 -2.15
CA PHE A 138 5.91 9.02 -3.22
C PHE A 138 4.81 10.06 -2.96
N ASP A 139 4.49 10.86 -3.97
CA ASP A 139 3.35 11.80 -3.97
C ASP A 139 2.02 11.03 -4.07
N LEU A 140 1.62 10.44 -2.93
CA LEU A 140 0.41 9.64 -2.82
C LEU A 140 -0.85 10.49 -3.10
N ASP A 141 -0.94 11.67 -2.50
CA ASP A 141 -2.14 12.49 -2.56
C ASP A 141 -2.37 13.02 -3.98
N GLY A 142 -1.31 13.54 -4.63
CA GLY A 142 -1.38 13.97 -6.03
C GLY A 142 -1.71 12.82 -6.98
N PHE A 143 -1.16 11.63 -6.74
CA PHE A 143 -1.50 10.44 -7.53
C PHE A 143 -2.97 10.03 -7.36
N LEU A 144 -3.46 9.92 -6.13
CA LEU A 144 -4.85 9.51 -5.86
C LEU A 144 -5.85 10.53 -6.42
N ASP A 145 -5.59 11.83 -6.28
CA ASP A 145 -6.44 12.88 -6.84
C ASP A 145 -6.51 12.82 -8.36
N ASN A 146 -5.39 12.52 -9.03
CA ASN A 146 -5.36 12.31 -10.47
C ASN A 146 -6.18 11.09 -10.90
N MET A 147 -6.16 10.00 -10.13
CA MET A 147 -6.97 8.81 -10.41
C MET A 147 -8.46 9.06 -10.16
N ARG A 148 -8.81 9.82 -9.10
CA ARG A 148 -10.20 10.24 -8.82
C ARG A 148 -10.78 11.10 -9.95
N LYS A 149 -9.99 12.04 -10.49
CA LYS A 149 -10.37 12.85 -11.67
C LYS A 149 -10.63 11.99 -12.92
N LYS A 150 -10.11 10.75 -12.96
CA LYS A 150 -10.35 9.76 -14.01
C LYS A 150 -11.55 8.84 -13.72
N GLY A 151 -12.35 9.15 -12.69
CA GLY A 151 -13.58 8.44 -12.35
C GLY A 151 -13.41 7.30 -11.35
N MET A 152 -12.21 7.09 -10.80
CA MET A 152 -12.00 6.07 -9.77
C MET A 152 -12.57 6.49 -8.42
N LYS A 153 -13.11 5.53 -7.67
CA LYS A 153 -13.74 5.73 -6.36
C LYS A 153 -12.81 5.32 -5.23
N ASP A 154 -12.97 5.92 -4.05
CA ASP A 154 -12.10 5.64 -2.89
C ASP A 154 -12.00 4.15 -2.54
N LYS A 155 -13.12 3.42 -2.67
CA LYS A 155 -13.18 1.98 -2.42
C LYS A 155 -12.30 1.13 -3.35
N GLU A 156 -11.82 1.68 -4.47
CA GLU A 156 -11.02 0.99 -5.48
C GLU A 156 -9.51 1.08 -5.16
N PHE A 157 -9.14 1.93 -4.21
CA PHE A 157 -7.78 2.06 -3.72
C PHE A 157 -7.57 1.22 -2.45
N LEU A 158 -6.38 0.67 -2.32
CA LEU A 158 -5.82 0.21 -1.06
C LEU A 158 -4.50 0.94 -0.85
N SER A 159 -4.51 1.94 0.01
CA SER A 159 -3.31 2.69 0.37
C SER A 159 -2.99 2.49 1.84
N THR A 160 -1.79 2.00 2.12
CA THR A 160 -1.24 1.91 3.47
C THR A 160 0.09 2.66 3.48
N SER A 161 0.01 3.94 3.84
CA SER A 161 1.19 4.77 4.04
C SER A 161 1.74 4.56 5.45
N ARG A 162 3.07 4.66 5.60
CA ARG A 162 3.75 4.70 6.90
C ARG A 162 3.19 5.80 7.80
N ARG A 163 2.69 6.91 7.23
CA ARG A 163 1.94 7.96 7.96
C ARG A 163 0.64 7.46 8.59
N GLY A 164 -0.12 6.60 7.90
CA GLY A 164 -1.35 6.01 8.44
C GLY A 164 -1.06 5.09 9.62
N PHE A 165 0.03 4.32 9.54
CA PHE A 165 0.51 3.50 10.66
C PHE A 165 1.00 4.35 11.84
N MET A 166 1.76 5.42 11.59
CA MET A 166 2.19 6.34 12.65
C MET A 166 1.00 7.03 13.32
N ASN A 167 -0.01 7.47 12.57
CA ASN A 167 -1.25 8.02 13.14
C ASN A 167 -1.97 7.00 14.04
N SER A 168 -1.98 5.73 13.65
CA SER A 168 -2.51 4.66 14.50
C SER A 168 -1.69 4.46 15.78
N ILE A 169 -0.36 4.52 15.71
CA ILE A 169 0.51 4.44 16.90
C ILE A 169 0.26 5.63 17.82
N TRP A 170 0.21 6.85 17.28
CA TRP A 170 -0.10 8.04 18.05
C TRP A 170 -1.47 7.95 18.72
N ALA A 171 -2.49 7.47 18.02
CA ALA A 171 -3.82 7.25 18.61
C ALA A 171 -3.77 6.26 19.78
N VAL A 172 -3.03 5.16 19.66
CA VAL A 172 -2.84 4.20 20.77
C VAL A 172 -2.10 4.86 21.95
N LEU A 173 -1.01 5.60 21.68
CA LEU A 173 -0.25 6.30 22.72
C LEU A 173 -1.08 7.37 23.46
N PHE A 174 -2.02 8.04 22.77
CA PHE A 174 -2.93 9.00 23.40
C PHE A 174 -4.08 8.33 24.16
N LEU A 175 -4.61 7.21 23.67
CA LEU A 175 -5.73 6.51 24.30
C LEU A 175 -5.31 5.68 25.52
N LEU A 176 -4.10 5.13 25.52
CA LEU A 176 -3.58 4.32 26.62
C LEU A 176 -3.57 5.03 28.00
N PRO A 177 -3.07 6.27 28.16
CA PRO A 177 -3.10 6.95 29.45
C PRO A 177 -4.53 7.27 29.92
N ILE A 178 -5.45 7.57 29.00
CA ILE A 178 -6.88 7.77 29.33
C ILE A 178 -7.47 6.47 29.89
N PHE A 179 -7.19 5.34 29.22
CA PHE A 179 -7.65 4.03 29.67
C PHE A 179 -7.08 3.66 31.05
N LEU A 180 -5.79 3.91 31.28
CA LEU A 180 -5.15 3.68 32.59
C LEU A 180 -5.75 4.57 33.67
N ALA A 181 -6.03 5.84 33.38
CA ALA A 181 -6.70 6.74 34.32
C ALA A 181 -8.09 6.24 34.70
N LEU A 182 -8.87 5.74 33.73
CA LEU A 182 -10.18 5.13 33.99
C LEU A 182 -10.06 3.88 34.89
N LEU A 183 -9.07 3.03 34.67
CA LEU A 183 -8.82 1.86 35.52
C LEU A 183 -8.46 2.28 36.96
N CYS A 184 -7.63 3.33 37.13
CA CYS A 184 -7.32 3.85 38.47
C CYS A 184 -8.56 4.41 39.17
N LEU A 185 -9.43 5.12 38.46
CA LEU A 185 -10.68 5.64 39.00
C LEU A 185 -11.64 4.50 39.42
N LEU A 186 -11.74 3.45 38.60
CA LEU A 186 -12.52 2.26 38.95
C LEU A 186 -11.95 1.53 40.17
N GLY A 187 -10.62 1.42 40.26
CA GLY A 187 -9.95 0.85 41.43
C GLY A 187 -10.19 1.65 42.71
N LEU A 188 -10.14 2.98 42.63
CA LEU A 188 -10.46 3.87 43.74
C LEU A 188 -11.93 3.76 44.17
N ALA A 189 -12.85 3.70 43.20
CA ALA A 189 -14.27 3.50 43.47
C ALA A 189 -14.51 2.17 44.18
N ALA A 190 -13.93 1.08 43.66
CA ALA A 190 -14.03 -0.26 44.25
C ALA A 190 -13.44 -0.29 45.67
N TYR A 191 -12.28 0.33 45.88
CA TYR A 191 -11.66 0.44 47.20
C TYR A 191 -12.56 1.18 48.20
N LYS A 192 -13.12 2.33 47.80
CA LYS A 192 -14.03 3.11 48.64
C LYS A 192 -15.30 2.34 49.01
N THR A 193 -15.90 1.63 48.06
CA THR A 193 -17.06 0.77 48.35
C THR A 193 -16.70 -0.39 49.28
N ALA A 194 -15.51 -0.98 49.16
CA ALA A 194 -15.08 -2.06 50.05
C ALA A 194 -14.83 -1.56 51.48
N GLU A 195 -14.27 -0.35 51.63
CA GLU A 195 -14.07 0.31 52.92
C GLU A 195 -15.42 0.57 53.62
N GLU A 196 -16.40 1.13 52.91
CA GLU A 196 -17.75 1.36 53.44
C GLU A 196 -18.41 0.04 53.87
N VAL A 197 -18.42 -0.98 53.00
CA VAL A 197 -18.98 -2.29 53.33
C VAL A 197 -18.29 -2.91 54.55
N GLY A 198 -16.98 -2.76 54.69
CA GLY A 198 -16.23 -3.21 55.85
C GLY A 198 -16.68 -2.56 57.16
N GLU A 199 -16.92 -1.24 57.15
CA GLU A 199 -17.46 -0.52 58.31
C GLU A 199 -18.90 -0.96 58.65
N TRP A 200 -19.75 -1.15 57.65
CA TRP A 200 -21.10 -1.71 57.85
C TRP A 200 -21.06 -3.11 58.49
N ILE A 201 -20.15 -3.98 58.06
CA ILE A 201 -19.98 -5.33 58.64
C ILE A 201 -19.54 -5.25 60.11
N LYS A 202 -18.60 -4.36 60.45
CA LYS A 202 -18.18 -4.16 61.85
C LYS A 202 -19.33 -3.68 62.74
N LEU A 203 -20.13 -2.74 62.26
CA LEU A 203 -21.30 -2.23 62.99
C LEU A 203 -22.33 -3.35 63.24
N LEU A 204 -22.64 -4.15 62.22
CA LEU A 204 -23.57 -5.28 62.34
C LEU A 204 -23.09 -6.34 63.33
N MET A 205 -21.77 -6.64 63.35
CA MET A 205 -21.22 -7.58 64.33
C MET A 205 -21.34 -7.05 65.76
N LYS A 206 -21.07 -5.77 65.98
CA LYS A 206 -21.18 -5.12 67.30
C LYS A 206 -22.61 -5.10 67.83
N GLU A 207 -23.59 -4.84 66.96
CA GLU A 207 -25.01 -4.88 67.33
C GLU A 207 -25.46 -6.31 67.71
N LYS A 208 -24.99 -7.32 66.97
CA LYS A 208 -25.28 -8.73 67.24
C LYS A 208 -24.70 -9.20 68.58
N GLU A 209 -23.51 -8.72 68.95
CA GLU A 209 -22.92 -8.96 70.28
C GLU A 209 -23.72 -8.27 71.40
N ALA A 210 -24.15 -7.02 71.20
CA ALA A 210 -24.97 -6.30 72.16
C ALA A 210 -26.33 -6.98 72.40
N GLN A 211 -26.96 -7.56 71.37
CA GLN A 211 -28.21 -8.31 71.51
C GLN A 211 -28.04 -9.65 72.24
N ARG A 212 -26.86 -10.30 72.16
CA ARG A 212 -26.55 -11.50 72.97
C ARG A 212 -26.38 -11.17 74.45
N TYR A 213 -26.02 -9.93 74.78
CA TYR A 213 -25.89 -9.46 76.15
C TYR A 213 -27.20 -8.83 76.65
N ARG A 214 -28.32 -9.56 76.58
CA ARG A 214 -29.49 -9.21 77.40
C ARG A 214 -29.26 -9.77 78.80
N PRO A 215 -29.08 -8.93 79.83
CA PRO A 215 -29.03 -9.42 81.19
C PRO A 215 -30.38 -10.10 81.52
N PRO A 216 -30.37 -11.20 82.30
CA PRO A 216 -31.60 -11.87 82.69
C PRO A 216 -32.50 -10.87 83.40
N GLU A 217 -33.76 -10.76 82.96
CA GLU A 217 -34.78 -9.97 83.64
C GLU A 217 -34.81 -10.42 85.10
N SER A 218 -34.46 -9.49 85.99
CA SER A 218 -34.56 -9.69 87.42
C SER A 218 -36.02 -9.96 87.74
N GLN A 219 -36.33 -11.22 88.06
CA GLN A 219 -37.62 -11.61 88.61
C GLN A 219 -37.77 -10.88 89.96
N SER A 220 -38.56 -9.81 89.96
CA SER A 220 -39.00 -9.14 91.18
C SER A 220 -40.05 -10.00 91.88
N VAL A 221 -39.70 -10.51 93.06
CA VAL A 221 -40.65 -11.04 94.06
C VAL A 221 -40.68 -10.04 95.22
#